data_AF-A0A2A5T2E4-F1
#
_entry.id   AF-A0A2A5T2E4-F1
#
_cell.length_a   1.000
_cell.length_b   1.000
_cell.length_c   1.000
_cell.angle_alpha   90.00
_cell.angle_beta   90.00
_cell.angle_gamma   90.00
#
_symmetry.space_group_name_H-M   'P 1'
#
loop_
_entity.id
_entity.type
_entity.pdbx_description
1 polymer ?
#
loop_
_entity_poly.entity_id
_entity_poly.type
_entity_poly.pdbx_seq_one_letter_code
_entity_poly.pdbx_strand_id
1 'polypeptide(L)' 'MTTANLDDRKPVSEMADEFWGCLYGNKGYISGPLELELANKGVTPITDMKKNMKPKVMKLWDRLMLRKRCIIETVFD' A
#
# COMPACT_ATOMS: atom_id res chain seq x y z
N MET A 1 28.63 -0.82 -7.98
CA MET A 1 27.73 0.26 -8.41
C MET A 1 26.32 -0.33 -8.47
N THR A 2 25.63 -0.41 -7.33
CA THR A 2 24.25 -0.93 -7.31
C THR A 2 23.36 0.18 -7.84
N THR A 3 22.54 -0.11 -8.84
CA THR A 3 21.62 0.83 -9.47
C THR A 3 20.56 1.26 -8.46
N ALA A 4 20.85 2.32 -7.71
CA ALA A 4 20.00 2.89 -6.64
C ALA A 4 18.76 3.64 -7.18
N ASN A 5 18.15 3.14 -8.25
CA ASN A 5 17.02 3.77 -8.92
C ASN A 5 15.99 2.74 -9.43
N LEU A 6 15.86 1.62 -8.70
CA LEU A 6 14.74 0.70 -8.89
C LEU A 6 13.58 1.24 -8.05
N ASP A 7 12.46 1.55 -8.70
CA ASP A 7 11.23 1.93 -8.01
C ASP A 7 10.82 0.77 -7.08
N ASP A 8 10.90 0.99 -5.77
CA ASP A 8 10.59 0.01 -4.71
C ASP A 8 9.15 -0.51 -4.78
N ARG A 9 8.30 0.09 -5.60
CA ARG A 9 6.94 -0.40 -5.88
C ARG A 9 6.90 -1.62 -6.78
N LYS A 10 7.93 -1.84 -7.61
CA LYS A 10 7.97 -2.98 -8.55
C LYS A 10 7.79 -4.35 -7.87
N PRO A 11 8.53 -4.67 -6.78
CA PRO A 11 8.37 -5.96 -6.12
C PRO A 11 7.04 -6.10 -5.35
N VAL A 12 6.31 -5.01 -5.08
CA VAL A 12 5.08 -5.06 -4.26
C VAL A 12 4.00 -5.91 -4.90
N SER A 13 3.91 -5.87 -6.23
CA SER A 13 2.97 -6.71 -6.98
C SER A 13 3.31 -8.19 -6.81
N GLU A 14 4.58 -8.56 -6.99
CA GLU A 14 5.07 -9.95 -6.85
C GLU A 14 4.90 -10.47 -5.41
N MET A 15 5.23 -9.65 -4.42
CA MET A 15 5.02 -10.01 -3.01
C MET A 15 3.54 -10.25 -2.69
N ALA A 16 2.61 -9.66 -3.44
CA ALA A 16 1.18 -9.78 -3.24
C ALA A 16 0.54 -11.00 -3.91
N ASP A 17 1.29 -11.82 -4.66
CA ASP A 17 0.73 -12.95 -5.43
C ASP A 17 0.02 -14.01 -4.59
N GLU A 18 0.44 -14.21 -3.34
CA GLU A 18 -0.18 -15.20 -2.43
C GLU A 18 -1.06 -14.55 -1.35
N PHE A 19 -1.22 -13.23 -1.38
CA PHE A 19 -2.02 -12.50 -0.39
C PHE A 19 -3.42 -12.18 -0.93
N TRP A 20 -4.39 -12.12 -0.03
CA TRP A 20 -5.75 -11.68 -0.33
C TRP A 20 -6.24 -10.73 0.78
N GLY A 21 -7.16 -9.83 0.45
CA GLY A 21 -7.73 -8.89 1.42
C GLY A 21 -7.09 -7.50 1.35
N CYS A 22 -6.72 -6.92 2.50
CA CYS A 22 -6.28 -5.52 2.59
C CYS A 22 -4.77 -5.38 2.82
N LEU A 23 -4.09 -4.62 1.96
CA LEU A 23 -2.67 -4.29 2.11
C LEU A 23 -2.50 -2.86 2.66
N TYR A 24 -2.04 -2.73 3.90
CA TYR A 24 -1.80 -1.41 4.50
C TYR A 24 -0.41 -0.90 4.14
N GLY A 25 -0.33 0.16 3.34
CA GLY A 25 0.95 0.66 2.81
C GLY A 25 1.14 2.17 2.91
N ASN A 26 2.39 2.61 2.93
CA ASN A 26 2.70 4.03 3.00
C ASN A 26 2.16 4.79 1.79
N LYS A 27 1.86 6.08 1.99
CA LYS A 27 1.37 7.00 0.96
C LYS A 27 2.25 7.07 -0.30
N GLY A 28 3.54 6.75 -0.13
CA GLY A 28 4.50 6.60 -1.21
C GLY A 28 4.16 5.48 -2.19
N TYR A 29 3.32 4.50 -1.82
CA TYR A 29 2.95 3.36 -2.68
C TYR A 29 1.68 3.61 -3.51
N ILE A 30 1.08 4.80 -3.43
CA ILE A 30 -0.05 5.14 -4.30
C ILE A 30 0.43 5.36 -5.73
N SER A 31 0.18 4.39 -6.60
CA SER A 31 0.24 4.50 -8.05
C SER A 31 -0.95 3.78 -8.69
N GLY A 32 -1.56 4.38 -9.70
CA GLY A 32 -2.72 3.80 -10.40
C GLY A 32 -2.46 2.39 -10.97
N PRO A 33 -1.29 2.14 -11.61
CA PRO A 33 -0.95 0.81 -12.09
C PRO A 33 -0.85 -0.24 -10.97
N LEU A 34 -0.20 0.11 -9.84
CA LEU A 34 -0.06 -0.83 -8.72
C LEU A 34 -1.41 -1.14 -8.06
N GLU A 35 -2.28 -0.14 -7.92
CA GLU A 35 -3.64 -0.37 -7.41
C GLU A 35 -4.43 -1.34 -8.29
N LEU A 36 -4.30 -1.22 -9.61
CA LEU A 36 -4.98 -2.11 -10.55
C LEU A 36 -4.41 -3.54 -10.51
N GLU A 37 -3.07 -3.68 -10.49
CA GLU A 37 -2.41 -4.97 -10.39
C GLU A 37 -2.79 -5.71 -9.10
N LEU A 38 -2.76 -5.02 -7.96
CA LEU A 38 -3.18 -5.58 -6.68
C LEU A 38 -4.66 -5.95 -6.69
N ALA A 39 -5.53 -5.10 -7.26
CA ALA A 39 -6.95 -5.39 -7.35
C ALA A 39 -7.24 -6.65 -8.19
N ASN A 40 -6.49 -6.88 -9.28
CA ASN A 40 -6.60 -8.10 -10.09
C ASN A 40 -6.21 -9.36 -9.30
N LYS A 41 -5.32 -9.23 -8.31
CA LYS A 41 -4.93 -10.30 -7.39
C LYS A 41 -5.87 -10.46 -6.19
N GLY A 42 -6.93 -9.64 -6.09
CA GLY A 42 -7.85 -9.64 -4.95
C GLY A 42 -7.31 -8.92 -3.71
N VAL A 43 -6.28 -8.09 -3.88
CA VAL A 43 -5.67 -7.28 -2.83
C VAL A 43 -6.11 -5.83 -2.98
N THR A 44 -6.71 -5.29 -1.92
CA THR A 44 -7.09 -3.88 -1.85
C THR A 44 -6.02 -3.10 -1.09
N PRO A 45 -5.26 -2.21 -1.76
CA PRO A 45 -4.32 -1.34 -1.06
C PRO A 45 -5.07 -0.27 -0.25
N ILE A 46 -4.73 -0.18 1.04
CA ILE A 46 -5.23 0.81 1.99
C ILE A 46 -4.06 1.72 2.38
N THR A 47 -4.11 2.96 1.89
CA THR A 47 -3.04 3.94 2.03
C THR A 47 -3.59 5.33 2.34
N ASP A 48 -2.79 6.20 2.97
CA ASP A 48 -3.16 7.61 3.12
C ASP A 48 -3.07 8.37 1.80
N MET A 49 -4.07 9.18 1.49
CA MET A 49 -4.17 9.89 0.22
C MET A 49 -3.11 10.99 0.04
N LYS A 50 -2.70 11.22 -1.22
CA LYS A 50 -1.87 12.38 -1.62
C LYS A 50 -2.66 13.68 -1.52
N LYS A 51 -1.97 14.77 -1.15
CA LYS A 51 -2.60 16.09 -0.92
C LYS A 51 -3.34 16.60 -2.17
N ASN A 52 -2.89 16.18 -3.35
CA ASN A 52 -3.46 16.57 -4.65
C ASN A 52 -4.44 15.53 -5.23
N MET A 53 -4.81 14.49 -4.48
CA MET A 53 -5.82 13.52 -4.90
C MET A 53 -7.19 13.87 -4.32
N LYS A 54 -8.24 13.52 -5.06
CA LYS A 54 -9.62 13.64 -4.56
C LYS A 54 -9.79 12.75 -3.32
N PRO A 55 -10.55 13.21 -2.31
CA PRO A 55 -10.81 12.41 -1.13
C PRO A 55 -11.59 11.14 -1.52
N LYS A 56 -11.10 9.99 -1.08
CA LYS A 56 -11.68 8.66 -1.19
C LYS A 56 -12.34 8.33 0.14
N VAL A 57 -13.58 7.84 0.08
CA VAL A 57 -14.27 7.35 1.26
C VAL A 57 -13.56 6.09 1.74
N MET A 58 -13.26 6.04 3.04
CA MET A 58 -12.53 4.96 3.69
C MET A 58 -13.29 4.54 4.95
N LYS A 59 -13.28 3.26 5.28
CA LYS A 59 -13.92 2.77 6.50
C LYS A 59 -13.21 3.35 7.74
N LEU A 60 -13.96 3.53 8.83
CA LEU A 60 -13.39 4.04 10.07
C LEU A 60 -12.27 3.12 10.61
N TRP A 61 -12.45 1.81 10.47
CA TRP A 61 -11.46 0.80 10.82
C TRP A 61 -10.16 0.97 10.03
N ASP A 62 -10.24 1.07 8.71
CA ASP A 62 -9.09 1.28 7.84
C ASP A 62 -8.32 2.55 8.25
N ARG A 63 -9.05 3.66 8.51
CA ARG A 63 -8.46 4.91 8.98
C ARG A 63 -7.76 4.78 10.34
N LEU A 64 -8.32 3.98 11.25
CA LEU A 64 -7.72 3.72 12.55
C LEU A 64 -6.45 2.87 12.42
N MET A 65 -6.48 1.87 11.55
CA MET A 65 -5.33 1.00 11.26
C MET A 65 -4.17 1.80 10.65
N LEU A 66 -4.46 2.73 9.72
CA LEU A 66 -3.46 3.66 9.18
C LEU A 66 -2.80 4.51 10.27
N ARG A 67 -3.58 5.01 11.23
CA ARG A 67 -3.04 5.81 12.35
C ARG A 67 -2.21 4.99 13.34
N LYS A 68 -2.51 3.69 13.47
CA LYS A 68 -1.78 2.76 14.34
C LYS A 68 -0.70 1.97 13.60
N ARG A 69 -0.33 2.38 12.38
CA ARG A 69 0.64 1.67 11.54
C ARG A 69 1.99 1.45 12.23
N CYS A 70 2.40 2.33 13.16
CA CYS A 70 3.59 2.11 13.99
C CYS A 70 3.58 0.75 14.69
N ILE A 71 2.41 0.24 15.12
CA ILE A 71 2.30 -1.09 15.75
C ILE A 71 2.63 -2.21 14.75
N ILE A 72 2.21 -2.07 13.49
CA ILE A 72 2.46 -3.07 12.44
C ILE A 72 3.94 -3.02 12.02
N GLU A 73 4.49 -1.81 11.87
CA GLU A 73 5.89 -1.60 11.47
C GLU A 73 6.87 -2.08 12.56
N THR A 74 6.55 -1.94 13.85
CA THR A 74 7.45 -2.35 14.96
C THR A 74 7.62 -3.87 15.08
N VAL A 75 6.71 -4.67 14.52
CA VAL A 75 6.83 -6.15 14.54
C VAL A 75 7.88 -6.66 13.54
N PHE A 76 8.25 -5.82 12.56
CA PHE A 76 9.19 -6.14 11.49
C PHE A 76 10.50 -5.34 11.57
N ASP A 77 10.89 -4.87 12.76
CA ASP A 77 12.19 -4.25 13.03
C ASP A 77 13.29 -5.30 13.26
#